data_AF-B8MT51-F1
#
_entry.id   AF-B8MT51-F1
#
_cell.length_a   1.000
_cell.length_b   1.000
_cell.length_c   1.000
_cell.angle_alpha   90.00
_cell.angle_beta   90.00
_cell.angle_gamma   90.00
#
_symmetry.space_group_name_H-M   'P 1'
#
loop_
_entity.id
_entity.type
_entity.pdbx_description
1 polymer ?
#
loop_
_entity_poly.entity_id
_entity_poly.type
_entity_poly.pdbx_seq_one_letter_code
_entity_poly.pdbx_strand_id
1 'polypeptide(L)'
;MEINLNVAKYSISFCFTGHSPFQSTKGSVRAIRRTLKAIRQEKSDLSEATQLALKALQKYAVQNEILEHQQQGLVDALIGEKKQQKRGRPLDLIDKDNSGEAQFFSPGRIEAARQRIQNIESQKEQGKIEAANRRTQKAFARQQKAQEIQERRETRIREREEKRRQKELEKERLRVAREAQNEVKRGKERLAKQVNTKKRRYSKVIESNEEVSSKRPKTGISRSGRAINLPIRFRD
;
A
#
# COMPACT_ATOMS: atom_id res chain seq x y z
N MET A 1 -22.60 17.23 33.83
CA MET A 1 -23.38 16.00 33.62
C MET A 1 -22.49 14.84 33.99
N GLU A 2 -22.54 14.45 35.27
CA GLU A 2 -21.74 13.36 35.81
C GLU A 2 -22.49 12.04 35.61
N ILE A 3 -21.91 11.13 34.83
CA ILE A 3 -22.46 9.78 34.65
C ILE A 3 -21.82 8.90 35.71
N ASN A 4 -22.54 8.72 36.82
CA ASN A 4 -22.21 7.74 37.85
C ASN A 4 -22.41 6.32 37.28
N LEU A 5 -21.33 5.69 36.83
CA LEU A 5 -21.30 4.26 36.51
C LEU A 5 -21.11 3.47 37.80
N ASN A 6 -22.25 3.10 38.38
CA ASN A 6 -22.33 2.18 39.50
C ASN A 6 -21.94 0.78 39.02
N VAL A 7 -20.65 0.45 39.08
CA VAL A 7 -20.14 -0.89 38.73
C VAL A 7 -20.49 -1.83 39.87
N ALA A 8 -21.64 -2.50 39.73
CA ALA A 8 -22.03 -3.61 40.58
C ALA A 8 -20.94 -4.69 40.52
N LYS A 9 -20.23 -4.87 41.65
CA LYS A 9 -19.31 -5.97 41.89
C LYS A 9 -20.11 -7.26 41.99
N TYR A 10 -20.39 -7.90 40.86
CA TYR A 10 -20.82 -9.29 40.85
C TYR A 10 -19.62 -10.18 41.13
N SER A 11 -19.41 -10.51 42.41
CA SER A 11 -18.54 -11.62 42.80
C SER A 11 -19.19 -12.92 42.34
N ILE A 12 -18.84 -13.39 41.15
CA ILE A 12 -19.16 -14.75 40.72
C ILE A 12 -18.21 -15.68 41.47
N SER A 13 -18.60 -16.05 42.68
CA SER A 13 -18.03 -17.17 43.41
C SER A 13 -18.39 -18.46 42.67
N PHE A 14 -17.58 -18.83 41.68
CA PHE A 14 -17.66 -20.13 41.04
C PHE A 14 -17.06 -21.16 41.99
N CYS A 15 -17.86 -21.58 42.98
CA CYS A 15 -17.55 -22.72 43.81
C CYS A 15 -17.48 -23.94 42.89
N PHE A 16 -16.26 -24.41 42.61
CA PHE A 16 -16.00 -25.66 41.92
C PHE A 16 -16.33 -26.81 42.89
N THR A 17 -17.62 -27.05 43.09
CA THR A 17 -18.12 -28.18 43.86
C THR A 17 -17.82 -29.46 43.09
N GLY A 18 -17.06 -30.34 43.74
CA GLY A 18 -17.09 -31.81 43.57
C GLY A 18 -17.37 -32.34 42.17
N HIS A 19 -16.32 -32.85 41.53
CA HIS A 19 -16.42 -33.67 40.33
C HIS A 19 -17.22 -34.95 40.64
N SER A 20 -18.55 -34.89 40.45
CA SER A 20 -19.42 -36.07 40.46
C SER A 20 -19.24 -36.84 39.13
N PRO A 21 -18.93 -38.14 39.12
CA PRO A 21 -18.55 -38.86 37.90
C PRO A 21 -19.72 -39.22 36.96
N PHE A 22 -20.93 -38.71 37.21
CA PHE A 22 -22.13 -39.19 36.54
C PHE A 22 -23.15 -38.09 36.21
N GLN A 23 -22.69 -36.94 35.72
CA GLN A 23 -23.55 -36.07 34.93
C GLN A 23 -22.95 -35.97 33.53
N SER A 24 -23.67 -36.51 32.55
CA SER A 24 -23.32 -36.42 31.14
C SER A 24 -23.29 -34.94 30.75
N THR A 25 -22.11 -34.32 30.81
CA THR A 25 -21.88 -32.97 30.29
C THR A 25 -22.41 -32.94 28.85
N LYS A 26 -23.44 -32.13 28.60
CA LYS A 26 -24.19 -32.13 27.34
C LYS A 26 -23.33 -31.85 26.09
N GLY A 27 -22.06 -31.43 26.28
CA GLY A 27 -21.07 -31.17 25.23
C GLY A 27 -19.84 -32.07 25.19
N SER A 28 -19.69 -33.11 26.04
CA SER A 28 -18.53 -34.01 25.92
C SER A 28 -18.64 -34.93 24.71
N VAL A 29 -17.51 -35.36 24.14
CA VAL A 29 -17.46 -36.28 23.00
C VAL A 29 -18.17 -37.57 23.32
N ARG A 30 -18.08 -38.07 24.56
CA ARG A 30 -18.78 -39.27 24.99
C ARG A 30 -20.30 -39.08 24.95
N ALA A 31 -20.81 -37.92 25.38
CA ALA A 31 -22.23 -37.60 25.30
C ALA A 31 -22.68 -37.46 23.83
N ILE A 32 -21.93 -36.71 23.02
CA ILE A 32 -22.21 -36.51 21.59
C ILE A 32 -22.18 -37.84 20.83
N ARG A 33 -21.21 -38.72 21.07
CA ARG A 33 -21.16 -40.04 20.42
C ARG A 33 -22.37 -40.90 20.79
N ARG A 34 -22.86 -40.84 22.04
CA ARG A 34 -24.04 -41.58 22.48
C ARG A 34 -25.31 -41.07 21.81
N THR A 35 -25.50 -39.75 21.74
CA THR A 35 -26.67 -39.16 21.07
C THR A 35 -26.65 -39.45 19.57
N LEU A 36 -25.49 -39.32 18.91
CA LEU A 36 -25.33 -39.68 17.50
C LEU A 36 -25.62 -41.17 17.24
N LYS A 37 -25.23 -42.05 18.17
CA LYS A 37 -25.54 -43.50 18.08
C LYS A 37 -27.04 -43.77 18.21
N ALA A 38 -27.71 -43.12 19.16
CA ALA A 38 -29.15 -43.21 19.33
C ALA A 38 -29.90 -42.75 18.07
N ILE A 39 -29.51 -41.60 17.49
CA ILE A 39 -30.10 -41.07 16.26
C ILE A 39 -29.98 -42.06 15.08
N ARG A 40 -28.84 -42.75 14.95
CA ARG A 40 -28.65 -43.79 13.92
C ARG A 40 -29.45 -45.06 14.18
N GLN A 41 -29.78 -45.36 15.44
CA GLN A 41 -30.60 -46.52 15.80
C GLN A 41 -32.10 -46.24 15.58
N GLU A 42 -32.55 -45.01 15.87
CA GLU A 42 -33.94 -44.58 15.65
C GLU A 42 -34.27 -44.39 14.16
N LYS A 43 -33.29 -43.97 13.36
CA LYS A 43 -33.44 -43.75 11.91
C LYS A 43 -32.37 -44.53 11.16
N SER A 44 -32.71 -45.74 10.70
CA SER A 44 -31.82 -46.54 9.84
C SER A 44 -31.58 -45.88 8.48
N ASP A 45 -32.60 -45.19 7.96
CA ASP A 45 -32.64 -44.66 6.58
C ASP A 45 -32.40 -43.15 6.57
N LEU A 46 -31.27 -42.72 7.12
CA LEU A 46 -30.86 -41.33 7.12
C LEU A 46 -30.35 -40.91 5.74
N SER A 47 -30.85 -39.78 5.22
CA SER A 47 -30.34 -39.13 4.00
C SER A 47 -28.82 -38.97 4.06
N GLU A 48 -28.13 -39.19 2.94
CA GLU A 48 -26.66 -39.11 2.85
C GLU A 48 -26.10 -37.79 3.43
N ALA A 49 -26.79 -36.67 3.18
CA ALA A 49 -26.42 -35.36 3.73
C ALA A 49 -26.42 -35.35 5.27
N THR A 50 -27.41 -36.00 5.88
CA THR A 50 -27.50 -36.11 7.35
C THR A 50 -26.41 -37.02 7.91
N GLN A 51 -26.11 -38.14 7.24
CA GLN A 51 -25.02 -39.01 7.66
C GLN A 51 -23.65 -38.31 7.62
N LEU A 52 -23.43 -37.51 6.58
CA LEU A 52 -22.23 -36.68 6.45
C LEU A 52 -22.14 -35.65 7.58
N ALA A 53 -23.25 -34.97 7.91
CA ALA A 53 -23.32 -34.02 9.01
C ALA A 53 -23.01 -34.68 10.37
N LEU A 54 -23.58 -35.86 10.65
CA LEU A 54 -23.31 -36.60 11.90
C LEU A 54 -21.84 -37.02 12.01
N LYS A 55 -21.20 -37.44 10.90
CA LYS A 55 -19.77 -37.75 10.85
C LYS A 55 -18.92 -36.49 11.12
N ALA A 56 -19.28 -35.36 10.51
CA ALA A 56 -18.60 -34.09 10.73
C ALA A 56 -18.72 -33.62 12.20
N LEU A 57 -19.91 -33.71 12.80
CA LEU A 57 -20.12 -33.38 14.22
C LEU A 57 -19.27 -34.25 15.14
N GLN A 58 -19.19 -35.56 14.88
CA GLN A 58 -18.34 -36.47 15.64
C GLN A 58 -16.85 -36.09 15.52
N LYS A 59 -16.40 -35.71 14.31
CA LYS A 59 -15.03 -35.26 14.06
C LYS A 59 -14.72 -33.96 14.83
N TYR A 60 -15.60 -32.97 14.74
CA TYR A 60 -15.42 -31.69 15.43
C TYR A 60 -15.44 -31.84 16.94
N ALA A 61 -16.32 -32.69 17.48
CA ALA A 61 -16.34 -32.96 18.91
C ALA A 61 -14.97 -33.48 19.40
N VAL A 62 -14.39 -34.44 18.69
CA VAL A 62 -13.06 -34.99 19.03
C VAL A 62 -11.97 -33.94 18.90
N GLN A 63 -12.00 -33.12 17.86
CA GLN A 63 -11.04 -32.04 17.69
C GLN A 63 -11.13 -31.02 18.82
N ASN A 64 -12.33 -30.66 19.26
CA ASN A 64 -12.52 -29.75 20.38
C ASN A 64 -11.93 -30.30 21.69
N GLU A 65 -12.20 -31.56 22.04
CA GLU A 65 -11.59 -32.17 23.24
C GLU A 65 -10.06 -32.20 23.17
N ILE A 66 -9.48 -32.52 21.99
CA ILE A 66 -8.03 -32.47 21.81
C ILE A 66 -7.51 -31.05 22.03
N LEU A 67 -8.17 -30.05 21.48
CA LEU A 67 -7.79 -28.65 21.64
C LEU A 67 -7.91 -28.18 23.09
N GLU A 68 -8.97 -28.57 23.80
CA GLU A 68 -9.16 -28.26 25.22
C GLU A 68 -8.03 -28.86 26.06
N HIS A 69 -7.68 -30.13 25.83
CA HIS A 69 -6.56 -30.77 26.52
C HIS A 69 -5.20 -30.16 26.17
N GLN A 70 -4.98 -29.78 24.91
CA GLN A 70 -3.78 -29.06 24.51
C GLN A 70 -3.70 -27.70 25.19
N GLN A 71 -4.80 -26.95 25.24
CA GLN A 71 -4.88 -25.66 25.92
C GLN A 71 -4.59 -25.81 27.41
N GLN A 72 -5.20 -26.79 28.08
CA GLN A 72 -4.93 -27.11 29.48
C GLN A 72 -3.45 -27.47 29.69
N GLY A 73 -2.90 -28.38 28.88
CA GLY A 73 -1.49 -28.76 28.95
C GLY A 73 -0.52 -27.59 28.74
N LEU A 74 -0.85 -26.67 27.83
CA LEU A 74 -0.07 -25.43 27.63
C LEU A 74 -0.16 -24.50 28.83
N VAL A 75 -1.34 -24.34 29.42
CA VAL A 75 -1.53 -23.53 30.63
C VAL A 75 -0.74 -24.13 31.79
N ASP A 76 -0.81 -25.43 32.00
CA ASP A 76 -0.08 -26.13 33.06
C ASP A 76 1.43 -26.05 32.84
N ALA A 77 1.89 -26.21 31.60
CA ALA A 77 3.29 -26.04 31.24
C ALA A 77 3.78 -24.61 31.53
N LEU A 78 3.01 -23.59 31.16
CA LEU A 78 3.34 -22.19 31.46
C LEU A 78 3.35 -21.91 32.96
N ILE A 79 2.42 -22.47 33.73
CA ILE A 79 2.41 -22.35 35.20
C ILE A 79 3.64 -23.05 35.79
N GLY A 80 3.97 -24.24 35.31
CA GLY A 80 5.15 -25.01 35.71
C GLY A 80 6.43 -24.25 35.44
N GLU A 81 6.58 -23.71 34.23
CA GLU A 81 7.71 -22.89 33.83
C GLU A 81 7.82 -21.64 34.71
N LYS A 82 6.73 -20.89 34.92
CA LYS A 82 6.72 -19.72 35.82
C LYS A 82 7.13 -20.09 37.24
N LYS A 83 6.69 -21.23 37.77
CA LYS A 83 7.10 -21.72 39.10
C LYS A 83 8.59 -22.06 39.13
N GLN A 84 9.12 -22.73 38.10
CA GLN A 84 10.55 -23.04 37.99
C GLN A 84 11.40 -21.77 37.88
N GLN A 85 11.00 -20.83 37.02
CA GLN A 85 11.66 -19.53 36.89
C GLN A 85 11.69 -18.77 38.23
N LYS A 86 10.60 -18.79 39.01
CA LYS A 86 10.57 -18.18 40.35
C LYS A 86 11.48 -18.88 41.36
N ARG A 87 11.61 -20.21 41.30
CA ARG A 87 12.48 -20.99 42.20
C ARG A 87 13.96 -20.82 41.90
N GLY A 88 14.34 -20.76 40.63
CA GLY A 88 15.73 -20.66 40.18
C GLY A 88 16.29 -19.24 40.13
N ARG A 89 15.47 -18.22 40.42
CA ARG A 89 15.92 -16.82 40.40
C ARG A 89 16.49 -16.42 41.75
N PRO A 90 17.81 -16.16 41.85
CA PRO A 90 18.36 -15.58 43.05
C PRO A 90 17.74 -14.20 43.24
N LEU A 91 17.21 -13.94 44.43
CA LEU A 91 16.96 -12.58 44.85
C LEU A 91 18.33 -12.05 45.27
N ASP A 92 18.85 -11.05 44.55
CA ASP A 92 20.12 -10.36 44.83
C ASP A 92 20.05 -9.62 46.18
N LEU A 93 19.95 -10.40 47.27
CA LEU A 93 19.79 -9.98 48.65
C LEU A 93 21.14 -9.80 49.32
N ILE A 94 22.15 -10.54 48.85
CA ILE A 94 23.49 -10.55 49.41
C ILE A 94 24.25 -9.32 48.91
N ASP A 95 24.73 -8.50 49.82
CA ASP A 95 25.60 -7.38 49.49
C ASP A 95 26.98 -7.94 49.14
N LYS A 96 27.37 -7.81 47.87
CA LYS A 96 28.64 -8.37 47.35
C LYS A 96 29.87 -7.66 47.91
N ASP A 97 29.70 -6.39 48.27
CA ASP A 97 30.78 -5.55 48.78
C ASP A 97 31.18 -5.93 50.22
N ASN A 98 30.21 -6.37 51.03
CA ASN A 98 30.41 -6.76 52.43
C ASN A 98 30.07 -8.24 52.64
N SER A 99 30.73 -9.12 51.89
CA SER A 99 30.46 -10.58 51.91
C SER A 99 30.93 -11.30 53.18
N GLY A 100 31.79 -10.67 53.99
CA GLY A 100 32.31 -11.22 55.25
C GLY A 100 31.52 -10.84 56.50
N GLU A 101 30.53 -9.96 56.38
CA GLU A 101 29.71 -9.50 57.51
C GLU A 101 28.40 -10.29 57.61
N ALA A 102 27.86 -10.41 58.83
CA ALA A 102 26.55 -11.03 59.04
C ALA A 102 25.46 -10.12 58.44
N GLN A 103 24.80 -10.59 57.39
CA GLN A 103 23.73 -9.85 56.71
C GLN A 103 22.35 -10.27 57.23
N PHE A 104 21.54 -9.28 57.61
CA PHE A 104 20.17 -9.51 58.09
C PHE A 104 19.15 -9.45 56.94
N PHE A 105 18.30 -10.48 56.84
CA PHE A 105 17.24 -10.58 55.83
C PHE A 105 15.87 -10.38 56.47
N SER A 106 15.44 -9.12 56.58
CA SER A 106 14.07 -8.81 57.03
C SER A 106 13.04 -9.10 55.92
N PRO A 107 11.78 -9.43 56.28
CA PRO A 107 10.71 -9.63 55.30
C PRO A 107 10.54 -8.46 54.32
N GLY A 108 10.62 -7.22 54.81
CA GLY A 108 10.54 -6.02 53.98
C GLY A 108 11.67 -5.90 52.95
N ARG A 109 12.91 -6.30 53.31
CA ARG A 109 14.05 -6.33 52.37
C ARG A 109 13.83 -7.36 51.26
N ILE A 110 13.26 -8.52 51.61
CA ILE A 110 12.90 -9.58 50.65
C ILE A 110 11.81 -9.10 49.69
N GLU A 111 10.77 -8.45 50.20
CA GLU A 111 9.69 -7.90 49.37
C GLU A 111 10.19 -6.81 48.43
N ALA A 112 11.02 -5.89 48.91
CA ALA A 112 11.64 -4.85 48.08
C ALA A 112 12.48 -5.46 46.95
N ALA A 113 13.28 -6.50 47.23
CA ALA A 113 14.04 -7.21 46.21
C ALA A 113 13.12 -7.87 45.15
N ARG A 114 12.00 -8.48 45.57
CA ARG A 114 10.99 -9.03 44.64
C ARG A 114 10.37 -7.97 43.75
N GLN A 115 9.98 -6.83 44.34
CA GLN A 115 9.40 -5.70 43.60
C GLN A 115 10.38 -5.14 42.57
N ARG A 116 11.67 -4.98 42.92
CA ARG A 116 12.70 -4.55 41.96
C ARG A 116 12.80 -5.48 40.76
N ILE A 117 12.84 -6.79 40.98
CA ILE A 117 12.89 -7.79 39.89
C ILE A 117 11.64 -7.67 39.01
N GLN A 118 10.44 -7.61 39.61
CA GLN A 118 9.18 -7.45 38.87
C GLN A 118 9.14 -6.15 38.07
N ASN A 119 9.62 -5.05 38.63
CA ASN A 119 9.69 -3.76 37.94
C ASN A 119 10.62 -3.84 36.73
N ILE A 120 11.80 -4.45 36.86
CA ILE A 120 12.73 -4.65 35.74
C ILE A 120 12.09 -5.51 34.64
N GLU A 121 11.35 -6.56 35.01
CA GLU A 121 10.65 -7.41 34.04
C GLU A 121 9.55 -6.66 33.31
N SER A 122 8.68 -5.96 34.05
CA SER A 122 7.60 -5.18 33.45
C SER A 122 8.13 -4.09 32.51
N GLN A 123 9.23 -3.43 32.87
CA GLN A 123 9.91 -2.46 31.99
C GLN A 123 10.46 -3.13 30.72
N LYS A 124 11.07 -4.32 30.84
CA LYS A 124 11.56 -5.09 29.67
C LYS A 124 10.41 -5.51 28.76
N GLU A 125 9.28 -5.93 29.33
CA GLU A 125 8.08 -6.32 28.58
C GLU A 125 7.45 -5.11 27.87
N GLN A 126 7.28 -3.99 28.58
CA GLN A 126 6.82 -2.73 28.00
C GLN A 126 7.73 -2.29 26.84
N GLY A 127 9.06 -2.34 27.03
CA GLY A 127 10.01 -2.02 25.98
C GLY A 127 9.89 -2.93 24.75
N LYS A 128 9.60 -4.23 24.92
CA LYS A 128 9.34 -5.15 23.79
C LYS A 128 8.03 -4.80 23.07
N ILE A 129 6.97 -4.48 23.81
CA ILE A 129 5.66 -4.10 23.25
C ILE A 129 5.80 -2.79 22.47
N GLU A 130 6.44 -1.78 23.05
CA GLU A 130 6.71 -0.50 22.38
C GLU A 130 7.57 -0.68 21.13
N ALA A 131 8.61 -1.51 21.18
CA ALA A 131 9.43 -1.82 20.01
C ALA A 131 8.62 -2.50 18.90
N ALA A 132 7.74 -3.45 19.24
CA ALA A 132 6.84 -4.10 18.30
C ALA A 132 5.85 -3.09 17.68
N ASN A 133 5.21 -2.26 18.49
CA ASN A 133 4.31 -1.21 18.04
C ASN A 133 5.01 -0.18 17.15
N ARG A 134 6.25 0.19 17.48
CA ARG A 134 7.05 1.08 16.64
C ARG A 134 7.39 0.45 15.30
N ARG A 135 7.63 -0.87 15.25
CA ARG A 135 7.86 -1.60 13.99
C ARG A 135 6.61 -1.62 13.12
N THR A 136 5.45 -1.90 13.70
CA THR A 136 4.17 -1.91 12.96
C THR A 136 3.81 -0.53 12.43
N GLN A 137 3.91 0.51 13.26
CA GLN A 137 3.68 1.91 12.84
C GLN A 137 4.63 2.33 11.70
N LYS A 138 5.91 1.98 11.79
CA LYS A 138 6.88 2.27 10.71
C LYS A 138 6.54 1.53 9.42
N ALA A 139 6.10 0.27 9.50
CA ALA A 139 5.69 -0.49 8.32
C ALA A 139 4.46 0.16 7.66
N PHE A 140 3.47 0.54 8.45
CA PHE A 140 2.28 1.24 7.95
C PHE A 140 2.61 2.58 7.30
N ALA A 141 3.43 3.42 7.95
CA ALA A 141 3.87 4.70 7.39
C ALA A 141 4.66 4.53 6.08
N ARG A 142 5.44 3.45 5.94
CA ARG A 142 6.14 3.13 4.68
C ARG A 142 5.15 2.76 3.57
N GLN A 143 4.12 1.97 3.89
CA GLN A 143 3.08 1.62 2.92
C GLN A 143 2.31 2.86 2.45
N GLN A 144 1.89 3.73 3.36
CA GLN A 144 1.21 4.97 3.01
C GLN A 144 2.08 5.89 2.13
N LYS A 145 3.36 6.06 2.48
CA LYS A 145 4.29 6.84 1.64
C LYS A 145 4.51 6.22 0.27
N ALA A 146 4.56 4.88 0.18
CA ALA A 146 4.69 4.20 -1.10
C ALA A 146 3.47 4.44 -1.99
N GLN A 147 2.26 4.40 -1.42
CA GLN A 147 1.00 4.71 -2.12
C GLN A 147 0.98 6.17 -2.59
N GLU A 148 1.30 7.13 -1.71
CA GLU A 148 1.35 8.55 -2.07
C GLU A 148 2.36 8.83 -3.21
N ILE A 149 3.51 8.16 -3.19
CA ILE A 149 4.50 8.27 -4.27
C ILE A 149 3.97 7.68 -5.58
N GLN A 150 3.25 6.56 -5.54
CA GLN A 150 2.63 5.97 -6.73
C GLN A 150 1.57 6.90 -7.32
N GLU A 151 0.66 7.41 -6.50
CA GLU A 151 -0.36 8.38 -6.92
C GLU A 151 0.27 9.63 -7.55
N ARG A 152 1.31 10.20 -6.92
CA ARG A 152 2.04 11.35 -7.47
C ARG A 152 2.77 11.04 -8.78
N ARG A 153 3.21 9.80 -8.99
CA ARG A 153 3.81 9.38 -10.27
C ARG A 153 2.73 9.27 -11.35
N GLU A 154 1.60 8.68 -11.02
CA GLU A 154 0.47 8.56 -11.94
C GLU A 154 -0.09 9.91 -12.37
N THR A 155 -0.26 10.85 -11.43
CA THR A 155 -0.75 12.20 -11.76
C THR A 155 0.19 12.92 -12.70
N ARG A 156 1.52 12.84 -12.47
CA ARG A 156 2.52 13.41 -13.38
C ARG A 156 2.52 12.77 -14.77
N ILE A 157 2.25 11.48 -14.87
CA ILE A 157 2.14 10.79 -16.16
C ILE A 157 0.88 11.29 -16.90
N ARG A 158 -0.27 11.33 -16.23
CA ARG A 158 -1.53 11.83 -16.79
C ARG A 158 -1.41 13.27 -17.29
N GLU A 159 -0.84 14.18 -16.49
CA GLU A 159 -0.61 15.57 -16.90
C GLU A 159 0.31 15.68 -18.13
N ARG A 160 1.34 14.83 -18.22
CA ARG A 160 2.26 14.81 -19.38
C ARG A 160 1.55 14.30 -20.63
N GLU A 161 0.72 13.28 -20.50
CA GLU A 161 -0.08 12.74 -21.60
C GLU A 161 -1.11 13.76 -22.10
N GLU A 162 -1.83 14.43 -21.19
CA GLU A 162 -2.77 15.49 -21.54
C GLU A 162 -2.09 16.66 -22.25
N LYS A 163 -0.92 17.11 -21.76
CA LYS A 163 -0.12 18.14 -22.45
C LYS A 163 0.36 17.69 -23.83
N ARG A 164 0.71 16.40 -24.01
CA ARG A 164 1.07 15.87 -25.34
C ARG A 164 -0.12 15.88 -26.29
N ARG A 165 -1.30 15.41 -25.83
CA ARG A 165 -2.55 15.44 -26.60
C ARG A 165 -2.95 16.86 -26.99
N GLN A 166 -2.87 17.82 -26.08
CA GLN A 166 -3.15 19.23 -26.37
C GLN A 166 -2.23 19.79 -27.44
N LYS A 167 -0.92 19.51 -27.37
CA LYS A 167 0.05 19.95 -28.39
C LYS A 167 -0.18 19.30 -29.75
N GLU A 168 -0.62 18.04 -29.78
CA GLU A 168 -0.98 17.36 -31.04
C GLU A 168 -2.21 18.00 -31.68
N LEU A 169 -3.26 18.24 -30.91
CA LEU A 169 -4.47 18.94 -31.37
C LEU A 169 -4.16 20.37 -31.85
N GLU A 170 -3.28 21.09 -31.15
CA GLU A 170 -2.86 22.44 -31.56
C GLU A 170 -2.08 22.41 -32.89
N LYS A 171 -1.17 21.45 -33.06
CA LYS A 171 -0.43 21.25 -34.32
C LYS A 171 -1.37 20.90 -35.47
N GLU A 172 -2.37 20.06 -35.25
CA GLU A 172 -3.39 19.72 -36.25
C GLU A 172 -4.21 20.95 -36.64
N ARG A 173 -4.69 21.74 -35.66
CA ARG A 173 -5.39 23.00 -35.92
C ARG A 173 -4.55 23.98 -36.73
N LEU A 174 -3.27 24.12 -36.40
CA LEU A 174 -2.33 24.96 -37.13
C LEU A 174 -2.12 24.47 -38.58
N ARG A 175 -2.06 23.15 -38.80
CA ARG A 175 -1.96 22.57 -40.16
C ARG A 175 -3.21 22.89 -40.98
N VAL A 176 -4.40 22.64 -40.43
CA VAL A 176 -5.69 22.93 -41.09
C VAL A 176 -5.81 24.43 -41.41
N ALA A 177 -5.47 25.31 -40.47
CA ALA A 177 -5.50 26.76 -40.69
C ALA A 177 -4.53 27.20 -41.80
N ARG A 178 -3.33 26.60 -41.86
CA ARG A 178 -2.34 26.88 -42.90
C ARG A 178 -2.80 26.38 -44.27
N GLU A 179 -3.42 25.21 -44.35
CA GLU A 179 -4.01 24.68 -45.58
C GLU A 179 -5.12 25.60 -46.09
N ALA A 180 -6.06 26.01 -45.22
CA ALA A 180 -7.11 26.96 -45.56
C ALA A 180 -6.56 28.31 -46.06
N GLN A 181 -5.52 28.87 -45.41
CA GLN A 181 -4.87 30.10 -45.89
C GLN A 181 -4.22 29.93 -47.26
N ASN A 182 -3.55 28.79 -47.50
CA ASN A 182 -2.92 28.49 -48.77
C ASN A 182 -3.96 28.32 -49.89
N GLU A 183 -5.11 27.72 -49.61
CA GLU A 183 -6.22 27.64 -50.56
C GLU A 183 -6.78 29.01 -50.92
N VAL A 184 -6.99 29.89 -49.94
CA VAL A 184 -7.43 31.28 -50.18
C VAL A 184 -6.41 32.03 -51.03
N LYS A 185 -5.11 31.89 -50.75
CA LYS A 185 -4.04 32.50 -51.58
C LYS A 185 -4.06 31.96 -53.01
N ARG A 186 -4.14 30.64 -53.19
CA ARG A 186 -4.27 30.00 -54.51
C ARG A 186 -5.53 30.46 -55.25
N GLY A 187 -6.65 30.66 -54.55
CA GLY A 187 -7.88 31.22 -55.10
C GLY A 187 -7.69 32.66 -55.61
N LYS A 188 -7.05 33.53 -54.80
CA LYS A 188 -6.72 34.91 -55.19
C LYS A 188 -5.77 34.96 -56.38
N GLU A 189 -4.74 34.11 -56.41
CA GLU A 189 -3.81 34.01 -57.55
C GLU A 189 -4.50 33.52 -58.83
N ARG A 190 -5.43 32.56 -58.74
CA ARG A 190 -6.25 32.12 -59.88
C ARG A 190 -7.10 33.26 -60.43
N LEU A 191 -7.74 34.04 -59.56
CA LEU A 191 -8.51 35.23 -59.96
C LEU A 191 -7.60 36.30 -60.60
N ALA A 192 -6.46 36.59 -59.99
CA ALA A 192 -5.50 37.57 -60.52
C ALA A 192 -4.93 37.16 -61.89
N LYS A 193 -4.62 35.88 -62.10
CA LYS A 193 -4.20 35.35 -63.40
C LYS A 193 -5.30 35.51 -64.46
N GLN A 194 -6.57 35.27 -64.13
CA GLN A 194 -7.68 35.49 -65.06
C GLN A 194 -7.87 36.97 -65.42
N VAL A 195 -7.65 37.90 -64.48
CA VAL A 195 -7.71 39.35 -64.75
C VAL A 195 -6.51 39.80 -65.60
N ASN A 196 -5.31 39.30 -65.31
CA ASN A 196 -4.11 39.64 -66.07
C ASN A 196 -4.11 39.07 -67.49
N THR A 197 -4.65 37.87 -67.74
CA THR A 197 -4.80 37.36 -69.12
C THR A 197 -5.79 38.20 -69.93
N LYS A 198 -6.83 38.76 -69.29
CA LYS A 198 -7.72 39.75 -69.92
C LYS A 198 -6.99 41.07 -70.22
N LYS A 199 -6.17 41.58 -69.29
CA LYS A 199 -5.35 42.79 -69.50
C LYS A 199 -4.26 42.60 -70.58
N ARG A 200 -3.60 41.45 -70.64
CA ARG A 200 -2.58 41.13 -71.66
C ARG A 200 -3.15 40.98 -73.07
N ARG A 201 -4.43 40.63 -73.19
CA ARG A 201 -5.14 40.68 -74.48
C ARG A 201 -5.38 42.12 -74.95
N TYR A 202 -5.46 43.08 -74.02
CA TYR A 202 -5.59 44.50 -74.35
C TYR A 202 -4.23 45.14 -74.71
N SER A 203 -3.13 44.74 -74.05
CA SER A 203 -1.79 45.33 -74.28
C SER A 203 -1.05 44.79 -75.51
N LYS A 204 -1.51 43.70 -76.16
CA LYS A 204 -0.82 43.12 -77.33
C LYS A 204 -1.10 43.87 -78.65
N VAL A 205 -1.82 45.00 -78.60
CA VAL A 205 -2.13 45.83 -79.77
C VAL A 205 -1.17 47.02 -79.92
N ILE A 206 -0.26 47.27 -78.96
CA ILE A 206 0.63 48.42 -78.98
C ILE A 206 2.04 47.96 -78.59
N GLU A 207 3.05 48.41 -79.34
CA GLU A 207 4.51 48.23 -79.16
C GLU A 207 5.19 47.06 -79.88
N SER A 208 5.58 47.34 -81.13
CA SER A 208 6.85 46.93 -81.72
C SER A 208 7.80 48.14 -81.70
N ASN A 209 8.87 48.11 -80.90
CA ASN A 209 10.21 48.58 -81.28
C ASN A 209 11.24 48.47 -80.15
N GLU A 210 12.40 48.00 -80.58
CA GLU A 210 13.76 48.16 -80.06
C GLU A 210 14.20 47.44 -78.78
N GLU A 211 14.95 46.35 -79.05
CA GLU A 211 15.93 45.70 -78.20
C GLU A 211 17.14 46.62 -77.96
N VAL A 212 17.51 46.85 -76.70
CA VAL A 212 18.90 47.14 -76.32
C VAL A 212 19.26 46.33 -75.07
N SER A 213 20.15 45.36 -75.29
CA SER A 213 20.70 44.46 -74.30
C SER A 213 21.86 45.12 -73.54
N SER A 214 21.67 45.40 -72.25
CA SER A 214 22.76 45.81 -71.35
C SER A 214 23.22 44.63 -70.50
N LYS A 215 24.40 44.07 -70.79
CA LYS A 215 25.05 43.05 -69.96
C LYS A 215 25.47 43.65 -68.61
N ARG A 216 24.94 43.12 -67.50
CA ARG A 216 25.36 43.44 -66.12
C ARG A 216 26.54 42.56 -65.68
N PRO A 217 27.49 43.08 -64.87
CA PRO A 217 28.55 42.26 -64.27
C PRO A 217 27.98 41.34 -63.18
N LYS A 218 28.50 40.12 -63.10
CA LYS A 218 28.04 39.07 -62.17
C LYS A 218 28.66 39.29 -60.79
N THR A 219 27.85 39.63 -59.79
CA THR A 219 28.27 39.56 -58.38
C THR A 219 28.28 38.10 -57.93
N GLY A 220 29.41 37.61 -57.44
CA GLY A 220 29.50 36.29 -56.82
C GLY A 220 28.60 36.21 -55.58
N ILE A 221 27.67 35.25 -55.58
CA ILE A 221 26.78 34.97 -54.44
C ILE A 221 27.41 33.83 -53.64
N SER A 222 27.62 34.02 -52.34
CA SER A 222 28.09 32.95 -51.46
C SER A 222 27.07 31.81 -51.35
N ARG A 223 27.48 30.63 -50.88
CA ARG A 223 26.56 29.50 -50.62
C ARG A 223 25.38 29.85 -49.69
N SER A 224 25.50 30.92 -48.89
CA SER A 224 24.45 31.44 -47.99
C SER A 224 23.66 32.62 -48.56
N GLY A 225 23.79 32.94 -49.85
CA GLY A 225 23.00 33.97 -50.52
C GLY A 225 23.47 35.42 -50.33
N ARG A 226 24.62 35.67 -49.71
CA ARG A 226 25.16 37.04 -49.55
C ARG A 226 25.96 37.47 -50.78
N ALA A 227 25.73 38.72 -51.22
CA ALA A 227 26.48 39.37 -52.30
C ALA A 227 27.89 39.75 -51.83
N ILE A 228 28.91 39.30 -52.56
CA ILE A 228 30.31 39.60 -52.27
C ILE A 228 30.74 40.81 -53.12
N ASN A 229 31.07 41.91 -52.45
CA ASN A 229 31.61 43.12 -53.10
C ASN A 229 33.14 43.08 -53.06
N LEU A 230 33.77 42.73 -54.18
CA LEU A 230 35.22 42.74 -54.29
C LEU A 230 35.77 44.18 -54.44
N PRO A 231 36.95 44.49 -53.86
CA PRO A 231 37.66 45.75 -54.11
C PRO A 231 37.98 45.94 -55.60
N ILE A 232 38.07 47.20 -56.06
CA ILE A 232 38.15 47.57 -57.48
C ILE A 232 39.30 46.87 -58.22
N ARG A 233 40.44 46.65 -57.54
CA ARG A 233 41.62 45.97 -58.11
C ARG A 233 41.40 44.49 -58.47
N PHE A 234 40.32 43.87 -57.98
CA PHE A 234 40.01 42.44 -58.14
C PHE A 234 38.67 42.21 -58.86
N ARG A 235 38.19 43.20 -59.61
CA ARG A 235 37.01 43.08 -60.47
C ARG A 235 37.50 42.92 -61.91
N ASP A 236 37.69 41.67 -62.35
CA ASP A 236 37.95 41.32 -63.75
C ASP A 236 36.65 40.97 -64.49
#